data_AF-A0AAE3GTF5-F1
#
_entry.id   AF-A0AAE3GTF5-F1
#
_cell.length_a   1.000
_cell.length_b   1.000
_cell.length_c   1.000
_cell.angle_alpha   90.00
_cell.angle_beta   90.00
_cell.angle_gamma   90.00
#
_symmetry.space_group_name_H-M   'P 1'
#
loop_
_entity.id
_entity.type
_entity.pdbx_description
1 polymer ?
#
loop_
_entity_poly.entity_id
_entity_poly.type
_entity_poly.pdbx_seq_one_letter_code
_entity_poly.pdbx_strand_id
1 'polypeptide(L)'
;MKDADDNVVYVGKASYKGTPQQALDRRISRGHDHYSPDVKPEIIDTQSNKAANAGAEEFFKQAYEKQGAKLTNKEEALDMGRKSRRDKSITKMKKFLEDLDSK
;
A
#
# COMPACT_ATOMS: atom_id res chain seq x y z
N MET A 1 2.47 -7.09 -4.50
CA MET A 1 2.23 -8.47 -4.96
C MET A 1 2.12 -8.42 -6.46
N LYS A 2 2.89 -9.22 -7.18
CA LYS A 2 2.86 -9.34 -8.64
C LYS A 2 2.26 -10.71 -9.00
N ASP A 3 1.43 -10.79 -10.04
CA ASP A 3 1.04 -12.08 -10.64
C ASP A 3 2.07 -12.54 -11.70
N ALA A 4 1.81 -13.69 -12.33
CA ALA A 4 2.67 -14.29 -13.36
C ALA A 4 2.85 -13.42 -14.61
N ASP A 5 2.01 -12.40 -14.79
CA ASP A 5 2.01 -11.46 -15.91
C ASP A 5 2.56 -10.08 -15.51
N ASP A 6 3.25 -9.99 -14.36
CA ASP A 6 3.81 -8.77 -13.77
C ASP A 6 2.75 -7.70 -13.42
N ASN A 7 1.45 -8.07 -13.36
CA ASN A 7 0.42 -7.16 -12.89
C ASN A 7 0.51 -7.05 -11.37
N VAL A 8 0.55 -5.83 -10.86
CA VAL A 8 0.46 -5.63 -9.41
C VAL A 8 -0.97 -5.86 -8.95
N VAL A 9 -1.18 -6.95 -8.23
CA VAL A 9 -2.51 -7.42 -7.80
C VAL A 9 -2.95 -6.73 -6.50
N TYR A 10 -2.04 -6.46 -5.56
CA TYR A 10 -2.38 -5.87 -4.25
C TYR A 10 -1.23 -5.05 -3.66
N VAL A 11 -1.58 -3.87 -3.16
CA VAL A 11 -0.72 -2.95 -2.39
C VAL A 11 -1.36 -2.69 -1.03
N GLY A 12 -0.72 -3.13 0.05
CA GLY A 12 -1.25 -2.94 1.40
C GLY A 12 -0.15 -2.52 2.36
N LYS A 13 -0.56 -1.98 3.50
CA LYS A 13 0.35 -1.71 4.62
C LYS A 13 0.25 -2.79 5.69
N ALA A 14 1.39 -3.05 6.34
CA ALA A 14 1.48 -3.84 7.56
C ALA A 14 2.17 -3.01 8.64
N SER A 15 1.82 -3.25 9.90
CA SER A 15 2.47 -2.61 11.05
C SER A 15 2.59 -3.60 12.19
N TYR A 16 3.80 -3.69 12.74
CA TYR A 16 4.13 -4.57 13.85
C TYR A 16 5.28 -3.97 14.66
N LYS A 17 5.34 -4.30 15.96
CA LYS A 17 6.49 -4.00 16.80
C LYS A 17 7.50 -5.15 16.62
N GLY A 18 8.38 -5.02 15.63
CA GLY A 18 9.31 -6.08 15.24
C GLY A 18 9.94 -5.78 13.87
N THR A 19 10.38 -6.82 13.17
CA THR A 19 10.96 -6.67 11.83
C THR A 19 9.88 -6.48 10.75
N PRO A 20 10.22 -5.88 9.60
CA PRO A 20 9.32 -5.78 8.45
C PRO A 20 8.75 -7.14 8.01
N GLN A 21 9.57 -8.20 8.04
CA GLN A 21 9.14 -9.56 7.72
C GLN A 21 8.07 -10.07 8.71
N GLN A 22 8.28 -9.87 10.02
CA GLN A 22 7.27 -10.22 11.02
C GLN A 22 5.96 -9.44 10.83
N ALA A 23 6.03 -8.18 10.39
CA ALA A 23 4.85 -7.41 10.05
C ALA A 23 4.09 -8.01 8.87
N LEU A 24 4.81 -8.45 7.84
CA LEU A 24 4.24 -9.12 6.67
C LEU A 24 3.63 -10.48 7.04
N ASP A 25 4.35 -11.34 7.74
CA ASP A 25 3.89 -12.67 8.13
C ASP A 25 2.61 -12.59 8.96
N ARG A 26 2.56 -11.66 9.92
CA ARG A 26 1.36 -11.41 10.74
C ARG A 26 0.20 -10.84 9.93
N ARG A 27 0.48 -10.08 8.87
CA ARG A 27 -0.56 -9.52 8.00
C ARG A 27 -1.20 -10.63 7.16
N ILE A 28 -0.39 -11.55 6.64
CA ILE A 28 -0.83 -12.73 5.89
C ILE A 28 -1.64 -13.66 6.80
N SER A 29 -1.12 -13.96 8.00
CA SER A 29 -1.75 -14.89 8.95
C SER A 29 -3.13 -14.45 9.43
N ARG A 30 -3.49 -13.17 9.25
CA ARG A 30 -4.78 -12.60 9.66
C ARG A 30 -5.88 -12.77 8.62
N GLY A 31 -5.59 -13.37 7.46
CA GLY A 31 -6.59 -13.59 6.41
C GLY A 31 -7.09 -12.26 5.84
N HIS A 32 -6.19 -11.50 5.19
CA HIS A 32 -6.61 -10.29 4.50
C HIS A 32 -7.43 -10.63 3.24
N ASP A 33 -8.58 -10.00 3.04
CA ASP A 33 -9.59 -10.36 2.02
C ASP A 33 -9.08 -10.41 0.56
N HIS A 34 -7.92 -9.84 0.30
CA HIS A 34 -7.30 -9.75 -1.03
C HIS A 34 -5.97 -10.52 -1.13
N TYR A 35 -5.59 -11.29 -0.11
CA TYR A 35 -4.43 -12.17 -0.18
C TYR A 35 -4.81 -13.46 -0.89
N SER A 36 -4.22 -13.70 -2.07
CA SER A 36 -4.24 -15.02 -2.71
C SER A 36 -2.97 -15.80 -2.31
N PRO A 37 -3.08 -17.08 -1.94
CA PRO A 37 -1.91 -17.91 -1.65
C PRO A 37 -1.00 -18.11 -2.88
N ASP A 38 -1.51 -17.85 -4.09
CA ASP A 38 -0.78 -18.04 -5.35
C ASP A 38 0.14 -16.86 -5.70
N VAL A 39 0.09 -15.75 -4.95
CA VAL A 39 0.95 -14.59 -5.16
C VAL A 39 2.00 -14.46 -4.07
N LYS A 40 3.26 -14.25 -4.46
CA LYS A 40 4.34 -14.02 -3.51
C LYS A 40 4.32 -12.57 -3.02
N PRO A 41 4.17 -12.30 -1.72
CA PRO A 41 4.28 -10.96 -1.18
C PRO A 41 5.76 -10.51 -1.13
N GLU A 42 5.95 -9.20 -1.30
CA GLU A 42 7.26 -8.56 -1.28
C GLU A 42 7.17 -7.26 -0.47
N ILE A 43 8.22 -6.98 0.30
CA ILE A 43 8.37 -5.72 1.04
C ILE A 43 9.08 -4.73 0.12
N ILE A 44 8.32 -3.78 -0.40
CA ILE A 44 8.84 -2.76 -1.32
C ILE A 44 9.53 -1.62 -0.56
N ASP A 45 8.99 -1.25 0.61
CA ASP A 45 9.53 -0.16 1.42
C ASP A 45 9.10 -0.27 2.89
N THR A 46 9.83 0.41 3.78
CA THR A 46 9.58 0.45 5.23
C THR A 46 9.62 1.87 5.75
N GLN A 47 8.62 2.21 6.58
CA GLN A 47 8.39 3.58 7.02
C GLN A 47 8.33 3.65 8.55
N SER A 48 8.93 4.69 9.12
CA SER A 48 9.13 4.84 10.58
C SER A 48 7.82 5.13 11.33
N ASN A 49 6.84 5.75 10.64
CA ASN A 49 5.63 6.24 11.26
C ASN A 49 4.35 5.82 10.50
N LYS A 50 3.21 5.85 11.19
CA LYS A 50 1.91 5.39 10.66
C LYS A 50 1.42 6.24 9.48
N ALA A 51 1.74 7.53 9.47
CA ALA A 51 1.29 8.45 8.43
C ALA A 51 2.06 8.25 7.12
N ALA A 52 3.38 8.09 7.21
CA ALA A 52 4.25 7.77 6.09
C ALA A 52 3.92 6.37 5.50
N ASN A 53 3.64 5.37 6.35
CA ASN A 53 3.11 4.08 5.88
C ASN A 53 1.82 4.20 5.07
N ALA A 54 0.94 5.13 5.45
CA ALA A 54 -0.29 5.38 4.70
C ALA A 54 -0.06 6.19 3.42
N GLY A 55 1.00 7.01 3.37
CA GLY A 55 1.42 7.73 2.17
C GLY A 55 2.08 6.81 1.15
N ALA A 56 2.96 5.91 1.59
CA ALA A 56 3.61 4.90 0.76
C ALA A 56 2.57 4.02 0.05
N GLU A 57 1.56 3.52 0.79
CA GLU A 57 0.48 2.73 0.21
C GLU A 57 -0.24 3.46 -0.93
N GLU A 58 -0.54 4.75 -0.75
CA GLU A 58 -1.21 5.55 -1.77
C GLU A 58 -0.30 5.85 -2.97
N PHE A 59 0.98 6.15 -2.71
CA PHE A 59 1.98 6.40 -3.75
C PHE A 59 2.16 5.18 -4.65
N PHE A 60 2.37 4.00 -4.06
CA PHE A 60 2.56 2.77 -4.83
C PHE A 60 1.29 2.36 -5.60
N LYS A 61 0.09 2.54 -5.02
CA LYS A 61 -1.16 2.36 -5.78
C LYS A 61 -1.20 3.22 -7.03
N GLN A 62 -0.93 4.52 -6.90
CA GLN A 62 -0.94 5.44 -8.04
C GLN A 62 0.17 5.14 -9.06
N ALA A 63 1.36 4.75 -8.59
CA ALA A 63 2.49 4.41 -9.46
C ALA A 63 2.18 3.18 -10.32
N TYR A 64 1.67 2.10 -9.71
CA TYR A 64 1.30 0.89 -10.43
C TYR A 64 0.10 1.07 -11.35
N GLU A 65 -0.89 1.88 -10.94
CA GLU A 65 -2.00 2.26 -11.81
C GLU A 65 -1.52 3.02 -13.06
N LYS A 66 -0.60 3.98 -12.91
CA LYS A 66 0.01 4.69 -14.05
C LYS A 66 0.82 3.79 -14.97
N GLN A 67 1.37 2.69 -14.45
CA GLN A 67 2.08 1.67 -15.23
C GLN A 67 1.13 0.68 -15.94
N GLY A 68 -0.19 0.82 -15.75
CA GLY A 68 -1.19 -0.04 -16.37
C GLY A 68 -1.56 -1.29 -15.57
N ALA A 69 -1.09 -1.42 -14.31
CA ALA A 69 -1.39 -2.57 -13.48
C ALA A 69 -2.85 -2.57 -13.00
N LYS A 70 -3.49 -3.74 -13.01
CA LYS A 70 -4.86 -3.96 -12.50
C LYS A 70 -4.84 -4.26 -11.00
N LEU A 71 -5.03 -3.22 -10.19
CA LEU A 71 -5.07 -3.32 -8.73
C LEU A 71 -6.39 -3.92 -8.22
N THR A 72 -6.34 -5.03 -7.48
CA THR A 72 -7.54 -5.69 -6.91
C THR A 72 -8.06 -5.04 -5.63
N ASN A 73 -7.28 -4.17 -5.01
CA ASN A 73 -7.63 -3.42 -3.79
C ASN A 73 -8.23 -2.03 -4.10
N LYS A 74 -8.49 -1.72 -5.37
CA LYS A 74 -9.21 -0.52 -5.77
C LYS A 74 -10.70 -0.85 -5.70
N GLU A 75 -11.36 -0.43 -4.61
CA GLU A 75 -12.81 -0.30 -4.66
C GLU A 75 -13.12 0.70 -5.79
N GLU A 76 -13.81 0.26 -6.84
CA GLU A 76 -14.52 1.16 -7.76
C GLU A 76 -15.68 1.83 -7.00
N ALA A 77 -15.38 2.55 -5.93
CA ALA A 77 -16.36 3.38 -5.26
C ALA A 77 -16.53 4.63 -6.13
N LEU A 78 -17.53 4.57 -7.02
CA LEU A 78 -18.25 5.73 -7.54
C LEU A 78 -18.81 6.53 -6.35
N ASP A 79 -17.98 7.31 -5.67
CA ASP A 79 -18.43 8.23 -4.63
C ASP A 79 -17.79 9.60 -4.85
N MET A 80 -18.48 10.41 -5.66
CA MET A 80 -18.19 11.81 -6.01
C MET A 80 -18.38 12.77 -4.81
N GLY A 81 -18.22 12.30 -3.57
CA GLY A 81 -18.68 13.00 -2.37
C GLY A 81 -17.61 13.64 -1.46
N ARG A 82 -16.30 13.46 -1.64
CA ARG A 82 -15.34 13.74 -0.54
C ARG A 82 -14.07 14.50 -0.91
N LYS A 83 -14.19 15.83 -1.03
CA LYS A 83 -13.05 16.79 -0.99
C LYS A 83 -12.07 16.48 0.17
N SER A 84 -12.62 16.09 1.33
CA SER A 84 -11.87 15.72 2.53
C SER A 84 -11.03 14.43 2.43
N ARG A 85 -11.36 13.49 1.52
CA ARG A 85 -10.60 12.24 1.34
C ARG A 85 -9.34 12.49 0.52
N ARG A 86 -9.45 13.31 -0.53
CA ARG A 86 -8.32 13.76 -1.34
C ARG A 86 -7.29 14.54 -0.51
N ASP A 87 -7.75 15.48 0.32
CA ASP A 87 -6.85 16.28 1.17
C ASP A 87 -6.09 15.42 2.19
N LYS A 88 -6.77 14.38 2.75
CA LYS A 88 -6.14 13.41 3.64
C LYS A 88 -5.11 12.54 2.91
N SER A 89 -5.36 12.11 1.67
CA SER A 89 -4.38 11.38 0.86
C SER A 89 -3.17 12.25 0.50
N ILE A 90 -3.38 13.50 0.11
CA ILE A 90 -2.28 14.47 -0.16
C ILE A 90 -1.40 14.65 1.07
N THR A 91 -1.99 14.87 2.24
CA THR A 91 -1.24 15.03 3.50
C THR A 91 -0.40 13.80 3.84
N LYS A 92 -0.92 12.60 3.59
CA LYS A 92 -0.18 11.35 3.81
C LYS A 92 0.99 11.20 2.83
N MET A 93 0.79 11.54 1.55
CA MET A 93 1.84 11.50 0.54
C MET A 93 2.98 12.48 0.87
N LYS A 94 2.65 13.70 1.34
CA LYS A 94 3.66 14.66 1.80
C LYS A 94 4.53 14.09 2.93
N LYS A 95 3.91 13.50 3.95
CA LYS A 95 4.63 12.87 5.07
C LYS A 95 5.51 11.69 4.66
N PHE A 96 5.12 10.98 3.61
CA PHE A 96 5.96 9.92 3.04
C PHE A 96 7.21 10.49 2.37
N LEU A 97 7.07 11.54 1.56
CA LEU A 97 8.21 12.23 0.94
C LEU A 97 9.15 12.85 1.99
N GLU A 98 8.60 13.46 3.05
CA GLU A 98 9.40 14.00 4.16
C GLU A 98 10.20 12.91 4.90
N ASP A 99 9.62 11.71 5.10
CA ASP A 99 10.33 10.57 5.74
C ASP A 99 11.44 10.03 4.82
N LEU A 100 11.27 10.09 3.50
CA LEU A 100 12.30 9.69 2.53
C LEU A 100 13.48 10.66 2.51
N ASP A 101 13.23 11.97 2.55
CA ASP A 101 14.28 13.00 2.57
C ASP A 101 15.06 13.06 3.91
N SER A 102 14.50 12.48 4.98
CA SER A 102 15.10 12.49 6.32
C SER A 102 15.94 11.24 6.65
N LYS A 103 16.09 10.31 5.70
CA LYS A 103 16.94 9.11 5.80
C LYS A 103 18.30 9.34 5.15
#